data_AF-A0A523NWJ0-F1
#
_entry.id   AF-A0A523NWJ0-F1
#
_cell.length_a   1.000
_cell.length_b   1.000
_cell.length_c   1.000
_cell.angle_alpha   90.00
_cell.angle_beta   90.00
_cell.angle_gamma   90.00
#
_symmetry.space_group_name_H-M   'P 1'
#
loop_
_entity.id
_entity.type
_entity.pdbx_description
1 polymer ?
#
loop_
_entity_poly.entity_id
_entity_poly.type
_entity_poly.pdbx_seq_one_letter_code
_entity_poly.pdbx_strand_id
1 'polypeptide(L)' 'MNPFRYFLGRAMQIVGLGALTYVVLMFFTQLGMEPLLWGTVAGASFFYGGTLILGKGQT' A
#
# COMPACT_ATOMS: atom_id res chain seq x y z
N MET A 1 -14.11 -17.08 -0.24
CA MET A 1 -13.76 -15.76 0.31
C MET A 1 -14.97 -14.85 0.29
N ASN A 2 -15.22 -14.08 1.37
CA ASN A 2 -16.26 -13.05 1.39
C ASN A 2 -15.94 -11.99 0.29
N PRO A 3 -16.86 -11.71 -0.65
CA PRO A 3 -16.64 -10.76 -1.75
C PRO A 3 -16.15 -9.39 -1.27
N PHE A 4 -16.65 -8.93 -0.13
CA PHE A 4 -16.24 -7.67 0.48
C PHE A 4 -14.77 -7.70 0.91
N ARG A 5 -14.30 -8.80 1.53
CA ARG A 5 -12.89 -8.96 1.93
C ARG A 5 -11.96 -9.04 0.72
N TYR A 6 -12.40 -9.69 -0.35
CA TYR A 6 -11.63 -9.76 -1.59
C TYR A 6 -11.46 -8.36 -2.20
N PHE A 7 -12.56 -7.61 -2.33
CA PHE A 7 -12.51 -6.24 -2.84
C PHE A 7 -11.65 -5.33 -1.98
N LEU A 8 -11.86 -5.36 -0.65
CA LEU A 8 -11.07 -4.55 0.29
C LEU A 8 -9.57 -4.85 0.22
N GLY A 9 -9.20 -6.14 0.20
CA GLY A 9 -7.80 -6.55 0.11
C GLY A 9 -7.14 -6.11 -1.19
N ARG A 10 -7.82 -6.24 -2.34
CA ARG A 10 -7.31 -5.73 -3.62
C ARG A 10 -7.25 -4.21 -3.69
N ALA A 11 -8.27 -3.52 -3.18
CA ALA A 11 -8.27 -2.07 -3.12
C ALA A 11 -7.09 -1.55 -2.27
N MET A 12 -6.84 -2.14 -1.10
CA MET A 12 -5.69 -1.78 -0.26
C MET A 12 -4.35 -2.00 -0.97
N GLN A 13 -4.19 -3.08 -1.73
CA GLN A 13 -2.97 -3.30 -2.52
C GLN A 13 -2.78 -2.25 -3.61
N ILE A 14 -3.83 -1.90 -4.34
CA ILE A 14 -3.77 -0.85 -5.37
C ILE A 14 -3.41 0.50 -4.73
N VAL A 15 -4.03 0.83 -3.60
CA VAL A 15 -3.70 2.05 -2.84
C VAL A 15 -2.26 2.04 -2.35
N GLY A 16 -1.77 0.91 -1.83
CA GLY A 16 -0.38 0.76 -1.40
C GLY A 16 0.63 0.97 -2.55
N LEU A 17 0.36 0.37 -3.72
CA LEU A 17 1.18 0.59 -4.92
C LEU A 17 1.12 2.04 -5.42
N GLY A 18 -0.06 2.66 -5.40
CA GLY A 18 -0.25 4.06 -5.74
C GLY A 18 0.53 4.99 -4.81
N ALA A 19 0.49 4.73 -3.50
CA ALA A 19 1.23 5.48 -2.50
C ALA A 19 2.75 5.37 -2.70
N LEU A 20 3.27 4.16 -2.97
CA LEU A 20 4.69 3.97 -3.27
C LEU A 20 5.10 4.70 -4.56
N THR A 21 4.27 4.64 -5.60
CA THR A 21 4.49 5.40 -6.85
C THR A 21 4.48 6.91 -6.60
N TYR A 22 3.58 7.39 -5.73
CA TYR A 22 3.51 8.79 -5.34
C TYR A 22 4.76 9.24 -4.56
N VAL A 23 5.30 8.39 -3.68
CA VAL A 23 6.58 8.67 -3.01
C VAL A 23 7.72 8.83 -4.01
N VAL A 24 7.77 7.99 -5.05
CA VAL A 24 8.76 8.13 -6.13
C VAL A 24 8.59 9.46 -6.88
N LEU A 25 7.35 9.89 -7.13
CA LEU A 25 7.10 11.22 -7.70
C LEU A 25 7.60 12.33 -6.78
N MET A 26 7.31 12.23 -5.48
CA MET A 26 7.72 13.19 -4.45
C MET A 26 9.24 13.21 -4.26
N PHE A 27 9.95 12.12 -4.53
CA PHE A 27 11.42 12.09 -4.52
C PHE A 27 12.04 13.05 -5.55
N PHE A 28 11.36 13.30 -6.68
CA PHE A 28 11.82 14.31 -7.65
C PHE A 28 11.54 15.76 -7.22
N THR A 29 10.78 15.95 -6.13
CA THR A 29 10.61 17.26 -5.51
C THR A 29 11.69 17.46 -4.44
N GLN A 30 12.03 18.70 -4.09
CA GLN A 30 13.04 19.03 -3.06
C GLN A 30 12.58 18.71 -1.62
N LEU A 31 11.75 17.68 -1.44
CA LEU A 31 11.32 17.23 -0.12
C LEU A 31 12.46 16.56 0.64
N GLY A 32 12.44 16.72 1.97
CA GLY A 32 13.35 16.00 2.84
C GLY A 32 13.16 14.47 2.74
N MET A 33 14.20 13.73 3.09
CA MET A 33 14.16 12.25 3.05
C MET A 33 13.18 11.64 4.06
N GLU A 34 12.98 12.28 5.21
CA GLU A 34 12.11 11.78 6.28
C GLU A 34 10.64 11.56 5.85
N PRO A 35 9.93 12.53 5.23
CA PRO A 35 8.55 12.30 4.77
C PRO A 35 8.46 11.22 3.69
N LEU A 36 9.49 11.06 2.84
CA LEU A 36 9.54 10.00 1.83
C LEU A 36 9.64 8.61 2.47
N LEU A 37 10.44 8.49 3.54
CA LEU A 37 10.56 7.26 4.32
C LEU A 37 9.23 6.87 4.96
N TRP A 38 8.56 7.82 5.65
CA TRP A 38 7.26 7.56 6.26
C TRP A 38 6.19 7.19 5.22
N GLY A 39 6.17 7.89 4.08
CA GLY A 39 5.29 7.56 2.96
C GLY A 39 5.54 6.16 2.40
N THR A 40 6.81 5.75 2.31
CA THR A 40 7.20 4.40 1.85
C THR A 40 6.69 3.33 2.81
N VAL A 41 6.90 3.53 4.12
CA VAL A 41 6.42 2.61 5.16
C VAL A 41 4.90 2.49 5.12
N ALA A 42 4.19 3.61 4.98
CA ALA A 42 2.73 3.62 4.85
C ALA A 42 2.25 2.85 3.60
N GLY A 43 2.83 3.15 2.42
CA GLY A 43 2.47 2.47 1.17
C GLY A 43 2.73 0.96 1.21
N ALA A 44 3.88 0.54 1.75
CA ALA A 44 4.21 -0.87 1.96
C ALA A 44 3.22 -1.53 2.93
N SER A 45 2.86 -0.86 4.03
CA SER A 45 1.91 -1.38 5.01
C SER A 45 0.51 -1.59 4.41
N PHE A 46 0.03 -0.68 3.56
CA PHE A 46 -1.22 -0.85 2.84
C PHE A 46 -1.18 -2.04 1.88
N PHE A 47 -0.07 -2.18 1.15
CA PHE A 47 0.09 -3.29 0.21
C PHE A 47 0.11 -4.65 0.91
N TYR A 48 0.98 -4.83 1.91
CA TYR A 48 1.09 -6.07 2.65
C TYR A 48 -0.14 -6.32 3.53
N GLY A 49 -0.76 -5.28 4.09
CA GLY A 49 -2.03 -5.38 4.80
C GLY A 49 -3.14 -5.95 3.91
N GLY A 50 -3.25 -5.46 2.67
CA GLY A 50 -4.17 -6.02 1.67
C GLY A 50 -3.84 -7.48 1.34
N THR A 51 -2.55 -7.83 1.17
CA THR A 51 -2.11 -9.22 0.96
C THR A 51 -2.51 -10.14 2.10
N LEU A 52 -2.35 -9.71 3.36
CA LEU A 52 -2.73 -10.49 4.54
C LEU A 52 -4.26 -10.69 4.63
N ILE A 53 -5.05 -9.67 4.28
CA ILE A 53 -6.52 -9.78 4.22
C ILE A 53 -6.96 -10.81 3.18
N LEU A 54 -6.27 -10.87 2.04
CA LEU A 54 -6.55 -11.85 0.98
C LEU A 54 -6.06 -13.26 1.35
N GLY A 55 -4.87 -13.38 1.96
CA GLY A 55 -4.27 -14.66 2.34
C GLY A 55 -5.05 -15.40 3.42
N LYS A 56 -5.73 -14.69 4.33
CA LYS A 56 -6.61 -15.26 5.37
C LYS A 56 -7.86 -15.99 4.84
N GLY A 57 -8.10 -16.00 3.53
CA GLY A 57 -9.24 -16.67 2.92
C GLY A 57 -8.92 -17.93 2.11
N GLN A 58 -7.65 -18.34 2.05
CA GLN A 58 -7.17 -19.51 1.28
C GLN A 58 -6.77 -20.72 2.14
N THR A 59 -6.73 -20.58 3.48
CA THR A 59 -6.64 -21.69 4.45
C THR A 59 -8.02 -22.04 4.97
#